data_AF-A0A4Y6RW73-F1
#
_entry.id   AF-A0A4Y6RW73-F1
#
_cell.length_a   1.000
_cell.length_b   1.000
_cell.length_c   1.000
_cell.angle_alpha   90.00
_cell.angle_beta   90.00
_cell.angle_gamma   90.00
#
_symmetry.space_group_name_H-M   'P 1'
#
loop_
_entity.id
_entity.type
_entity.pdbx_description
1 polymer ?
#
loop_
_entity_poly.entity_id
_entity_poly.type
_entity_poly.pdbx_seq_one_letter_code
_entity_poly.pdbx_strand_id
1 'polypeptide(L)'
;MTYQISLLHADIPEPMQGSMRLGLIHAGTQVAELDYSWNEDQFTATFLGNAPNLPTPAHPVLLLQKPISAIRGMMTPDHQRPTDVFKDHQVEIEVE
;
A
#
# COMPACT_ATOMS: atom_id res chain seq x y z
N MET A 1 -0.54 -11.07 12.60
CA MET A 1 -1.82 -11.00 11.84
C MET A 1 -1.53 -10.58 10.42
N THR A 2 -2.25 -11.10 9.44
CA THR A 2 -2.05 -10.76 8.02
C THR A 2 -3.14 -9.84 7.51
N TYR A 3 -2.74 -8.77 6.81
CA TYR A 3 -3.66 -7.94 6.04
C TYR A 3 -3.39 -8.13 4.56
N GLN A 4 -4.46 -8.27 3.78
CA GLN A 4 -4.37 -8.20 2.33
C GLN A 4 -4.35 -6.72 1.90
N ILE A 5 -3.54 -6.42 0.90
CA ILE A 5 -3.46 -5.09 0.30
C ILE A 5 -4.18 -5.13 -1.04
N SER A 6 -5.09 -4.19 -1.26
CA SER A 6 -5.78 -4.00 -2.53
C SER A 6 -5.39 -2.67 -3.17
N LEU A 7 -5.12 -2.67 -4.47
CA LEU A 7 -4.96 -1.41 -5.21
C LEU A 7 -6.34 -0.80 -5.48
N LEU A 8 -6.61 0.38 -4.91
CA LEU A 8 -7.87 1.11 -5.10
C LEU A 8 -7.76 2.08 -6.27
N HIS A 9 -6.64 2.80 -6.34
CA HIS A 9 -6.36 3.78 -7.37
C HIS A 9 -4.85 3.90 -7.59
N ALA A 10 -4.46 4.18 -8.83
CA ALA A 10 -3.12 4.61 -9.16
C ALA A 10 -3.13 5.51 -10.39
N ASP A 11 -2.40 6.62 -10.28
CA ASP A 11 -2.04 7.47 -11.40
C ASP A 11 -0.55 7.80 -11.28
N ILE A 12 0.26 7.13 -12.10
CA ILE A 12 1.72 7.21 -12.07
C ILE A 12 2.18 7.51 -13.50
N PRO A 13 2.11 8.79 -13.92
CA PRO A 13 2.57 9.19 -15.26
C PRO A 13 4.07 8.95 -15.42
N GLU A 14 4.86 9.20 -14.37
CA GLU A 14 6.32 9.10 -14.40
C GLU A 14 6.90 8.50 -13.10
N PRO A 15 8.13 7.96 -13.10
CA PRO A 15 8.70 7.37 -11.89
C PRO A 15 8.77 8.33 -10.70
N MET A 16 9.07 9.62 -10.96
CA MET A 16 9.20 10.66 -9.94
C MET A 16 7.90 11.46 -9.72
N GLN A 17 6.79 11.08 -10.36
CA GLN A 17 5.51 11.75 -10.20
C GLN A 17 4.36 10.75 -10.21
N GLY A 18 3.62 10.66 -9.11
CA GLY A 18 2.47 9.80 -9.07
C GLY A 18 1.70 9.83 -7.76
N SER A 19 0.56 9.15 -7.79
CA SER A 19 -0.25 8.87 -6.62
C SER A 19 -0.78 7.45 -6.67
N MET A 20 -0.98 6.88 -5.50
CA MET A 20 -1.48 5.53 -5.34
C MET A 20 -2.27 5.44 -4.04
N ARG A 21 -3.43 4.78 -4.10
CA ARG A 21 -4.24 4.48 -2.93
C ARG A 21 -4.39 2.98 -2.78
N LEU A 22 -4.08 2.51 -1.58
CA LEU A 22 -4.20 1.11 -1.20
C LEU A 22 -5.29 0.94 -0.15
N GLY A 23 -6.02 -0.15 -0.23
CA GLY A 23 -6.94 -0.63 0.80
C GLY A 23 -6.23 -1.63 1.69
N LEU A 24 -6.39 -1.48 3.00
CA LEU A 24 -6.01 -2.48 3.99
C LEU A 24 -7.22 -3.37 4.26
N ILE A 25 -7.13 -4.64 3.86
CA ILE A 25 -8.23 -5.60 3.91
C ILE A 25 -7.97 -6.64 5.01
N HIS A 26 -8.98 -6.88 5.85
CA HIS A 26 -8.99 -7.98 6.81
C HIS A 26 -10.29 -8.76 6.69
N ALA A 27 -10.20 -10.09 6.53
CA ALA A 27 -11.35 -10.97 6.36
C ALA A 27 -12.34 -10.49 5.26
N GLY A 28 -11.80 -10.02 4.13
CA GLY A 28 -12.60 -9.51 3.00
C GLY A 28 -13.21 -8.12 3.19
N THR A 29 -12.98 -7.47 4.33
CA THR A 29 -13.48 -6.12 4.62
C THR A 29 -12.34 -5.11 4.61
N GLN A 30 -12.54 -3.98 3.92
CA GLN A 30 -11.61 -2.86 4.00
C GLN A 30 -11.72 -2.18 5.37
N VAL A 31 -10.61 -2.13 6.10
CA VAL A 31 -10.54 -1.58 7.47
C VAL A 31 -9.80 -0.25 7.55
N ALA A 32 -8.98 0.08 6.54
CA ALA A 32 -8.32 1.39 6.40
C ALA A 32 -7.91 1.62 4.94
N GLU A 33 -7.53 2.85 4.64
CA GLU A 33 -6.89 3.24 3.37
C GLU A 33 -5.50 3.83 3.63
N LEU A 34 -4.63 3.67 2.66
CA LEU A 34 -3.27 4.20 2.64
C LEU A 34 -3.12 5.02 1.38
N ASP A 35 -2.89 6.32 1.54
CA ASP A 35 -2.78 7.26 0.43
C ASP A 35 -1.31 7.68 0.29
N TYR A 36 -0.76 7.50 -0.90
CA TYR A 36 0.61 7.84 -1.24
C TYR A 36 0.60 8.81 -2.43
N SER A 37 1.35 9.90 -2.32
CA SER A 37 1.53 10.84 -3.42
C SER A 37 2.95 11.39 -3.41
N TRP A 38 3.55 11.53 -4.58
CA TRP A 38 4.89 12.06 -4.72
C TRP A 38 5.07 12.85 -6.00
N ASN A 39 6.01 13.78 -5.94
CA ASN A 39 6.58 14.49 -7.07
C ASN A 39 8.10 14.68 -6.83
N GLU A 40 8.78 15.47 -7.65
CA GLU A 40 10.21 15.72 -7.53
C GLU A 40 10.61 16.41 -6.21
N ASP A 41 9.69 17.16 -5.59
CA ASP A 41 9.96 17.99 -4.42
C ASP A 41 9.60 17.29 -3.10
N GLN A 42 8.59 16.42 -3.12
CA GLN A 42 8.03 15.86 -1.89
C GLN A 42 7.41 14.47 -2.08
N PHE A 43 7.43 13.72 -0.98
CA PHE A 43 6.68 12.49 -0.80
C PHE A 43 5.74 12.65 0.41
N THR A 44 4.47 12.30 0.23
CA THR A 44 3.47 12.29 1.30
C THR A 44 2.84 10.91 1.39
N ALA A 45 2.70 10.42 2.61
CA ALA A 45 2.00 9.17 2.92
C ALA A 45 1.04 9.41 4.08
N THR A 46 -0.23 9.06 3.87
CA THR A 46 -1.32 9.31 4.83
C THR A 46 -2.02 8.00 5.14
N PHE A 47 -2.14 7.68 6.43
CA PHE A 47 -3.00 6.61 6.90
C PHE A 47 -4.41 7.16 7.16
N LEU A 48 -5.41 6.60 6.49
CA LEU A 48 -6.81 6.99 6.61
C LEU A 48 -7.59 5.86 7.30
N GLY A 49 -7.79 6.02 8.60
CA GLY A 49 -8.52 5.04 9.41
C GLY A 49 -8.35 5.27 10.90
N ASN A 50 -8.84 4.33 11.70
CA ASN A 50 -8.65 4.33 13.15
C ASN A 50 -7.72 3.17 13.54
N ALA A 51 -6.40 3.44 13.58
CA ALA A 51 -5.37 2.43 13.83
C ALA A 51 -5.60 1.62 15.13
N PRO A 52 -5.97 2.25 16.27
CA PRO A 52 -6.37 1.52 17.49
C PRO A 52 -7.52 0.53 17.33
N ASN A 53 -8.43 0.76 16.37
CA ASN A 53 -9.60 -0.09 16.15
C ASN A 53 -9.37 -1.16 15.08
N LEU A 54 -8.18 -1.24 14.49
CA LEU A 54 -7.88 -2.30 13.54
C LEU A 54 -7.86 -3.68 14.23
N PRO A 55 -8.16 -4.77 13.51
CA PRO A 55 -8.10 -6.14 14.06
C PRO A 55 -6.77 -6.48 14.74
N THR A 56 -5.67 -5.93 14.24
CA THR A 56 -4.37 -5.88 14.90
C THR A 56 -3.86 -4.45 14.84
N PRO A 57 -3.97 -3.71 15.94
CA PRO A 57 -3.50 -2.33 16.01
C PRO A 57 -1.99 -2.25 15.76
N ALA A 58 -1.57 -1.28 14.96
CA ALA A 58 -0.17 -0.97 14.76
C ALA A 58 0.01 0.53 14.55
N HIS A 59 1.23 1.00 14.76
CA HIS A 59 1.55 2.39 14.49
C HIS A 59 1.32 2.70 12.99
N PRO A 60 0.65 3.82 12.63
CA PRO A 60 0.34 4.16 11.24
C PRO A 60 1.55 4.12 10.29
N VAL A 61 2.73 4.52 10.79
CA VAL A 61 3.98 4.47 9.99
C VAL A 61 4.34 3.04 9.57
N LEU A 62 4.15 2.04 10.45
CA LEU A 62 4.39 0.64 10.09
C LEU A 62 3.39 0.17 9.02
N LEU A 63 2.12 0.54 9.18
CA LEU A 63 1.06 0.23 8.22
C LEU A 63 1.28 0.90 6.86
N LEU A 64 1.95 2.06 6.82
CA LEU A 64 2.33 2.74 5.59
C LEU A 64 3.59 2.14 4.93
N GLN A 65 4.56 1.70 5.71
CA GLN A 65 5.83 1.18 5.18
C GLN A 65 5.72 -0.25 4.66
N LYS A 66 5.08 -1.16 5.41
CA LYS A 66 5.06 -2.59 5.07
C LYS A 66 4.48 -2.89 3.67
N PRO A 67 3.38 -2.26 3.22
CA PRO A 67 2.85 -2.48 1.87
C PRO A 67 3.82 -2.11 0.77
N ILE A 68 4.51 -0.96 0.91
CA ILE A 68 5.49 -0.52 -0.08
C ILE A 68 6.66 -1.51 -0.15
N SER A 69 7.15 -1.98 1.00
CA SER A 69 8.21 -3.00 1.03
C SER A 69 7.76 -4.32 0.39
N ALA A 70 6.55 -4.78 0.68
CA ALA A 70 6.00 -6.01 0.10
C ALA A 70 5.85 -5.90 -1.43
N ILE A 71 5.27 -4.80 -1.91
CA ILE A 71 5.14 -4.49 -3.34
C ILE A 71 6.51 -4.51 -4.02
N ARG A 72 7.50 -3.80 -3.47
CA ARG A 72 8.86 -3.76 -4.03
C ARG A 72 9.53 -5.13 -4.05
N GLY A 73 9.33 -5.94 -3.01
CA GLY A 73 9.87 -7.30 -2.94
C GLY A 73 9.26 -8.28 -3.94
N MET A 74 8.03 -8.00 -4.42
CA MET A 74 7.33 -8.82 -5.42
C MET A 74 7.55 -8.36 -6.87
N MET A 75 8.24 -7.23 -7.08
CA MET A 75 8.51 -6.74 -8.43
C MET A 75 9.42 -7.69 -9.22
N THR A 76 9.10 -7.87 -10.49
CA THR A 76 9.91 -8.60 -11.48
C THR A 76 10.43 -7.64 -12.57
N PRO A 77 11.39 -8.05 -13.42
CA PRO A 77 11.82 -7.23 -14.54
C PRO A 77 10.72 -6.87 -15.55
N ASP A 78 9.62 -7.63 -15.59
CA ASP A 78 8.49 -7.38 -16.49
C ASP A 78 7.54 -6.29 -15.96
N HIS A 79 7.62 -5.97 -14.65
CA HIS A 79 6.82 -4.92 -14.04
C HIS A 79 7.45 -3.55 -14.32
N GLN A 80 6.73 -2.69 -15.04
CA GLN A 80 7.19 -1.34 -15.36
C GLN A 80 6.88 -0.36 -14.22
N ARG A 81 5.83 -0.64 -13.43
CA ARG A 81 5.37 0.19 -12.31
C ARG A 81 5.20 -0.66 -11.05
N PRO A 82 5.34 -0.09 -9.84
CA PRO A 82 5.08 -0.82 -8.60
C PRO A 82 3.67 -1.41 -8.54
N THR A 83 2.69 -0.76 -9.16
CA THR A 83 1.30 -1.22 -9.20
C THR A 83 1.07 -2.42 -10.12
N ASP A 84 2.04 -2.76 -10.98
CA ASP A 84 1.90 -3.91 -11.86
C ASP A 84 1.88 -5.23 -11.09
N VAL A 85 2.43 -5.27 -9.87
CA VAL A 85 2.38 -6.46 -9.00
C VAL A 85 0.95 -6.90 -8.72
N PHE A 86 -0.03 -6.00 -8.75
CA PHE A 86 -1.43 -6.35 -8.50
C PHE A 86 -2.11 -7.06 -9.69
N LYS A 87 -1.44 -7.17 -10.84
CA LYS A 87 -1.95 -7.89 -12.02
C LYS A 87 -1.77 -9.40 -11.88
N ASP A 88 -0.77 -9.82 -11.12
CA ASP A 88 -0.30 -11.20 -11.04
C ASP A 88 -0.05 -11.69 -9.61
N HIS A 89 0.02 -10.80 -8.62
CA HIS A 89 0.23 -11.14 -7.22
C HIS A 89 -0.88 -10.62 -6.30
N GLN A 90 -1.19 -11.40 -5.27
CA GLN A 90 -1.91 -10.94 -4.09
C GLN A 90 -0.90 -10.42 -3.07
N VAL A 91 -0.95 -9.12 -2.80
CA VAL A 91 -0.02 -8.48 -1.85
C VAL A 91 -0.58 -8.64 -0.43
N GLU A 92 0.25 -9.13 0.48
CA GLU A 92 -0.09 -9.30 1.89
C GLU A 92 1.01 -8.74 2.78
N ILE A 93 0.63 -8.23 3.96
CA ILE A 93 1.56 -7.78 4.98
C ILE A 93 1.26 -8.46 6.30
N GLU A 94 2.32 -8.86 7.00
CA GLU A 94 2.21 -9.31 8.38
C GLU A 94 2.42 -8.14 9.32
N VAL A 95 1.59 -8.04 10.34
CA VAL A 95 1.68 -7.06 11.43
C VAL A 95 1.66 -7.84 12.74
N GLU A 96 2.68 -7.64 13.55
CA GLU A 96 2.85 -8.24 14.88
C GLU A 96 2.19 -7.35 15.94
#